data_AF-A0A2N9MG49-F1
#
_entry.id   AF-A0A2N9MG49-F1
#
_cell.length_a   1.000
_cell.length_b   1.000
_cell.length_c   1.000
_cell.angle_alpha   90.00
_cell.angle_beta   90.00
_cell.angle_gamma   90.00
#
_symmetry.space_group_name_H-M   'P 1'
#
loop_
_entity.id
_entity.type
_entity.pdbx_description
1 polymer ?
#
loop_
_entity_poly.entity_id
_entity_poly.type
_entity_poly.pdbx_seq_one_letter_code
_entity_poly.pdbx_strand_id
1 'polypeptide(L)'
;MRLEKARTNIGRVMDVYRAAGLFRRNDLAFAAETEINQSVSREHAHIQFDRVAGEYRLFNDRWYPRGESSAGMSNNAECGTWIVRDGMSQEVHRNARGTKLEHGDEIHFGLAVVVFEAE
;
A
#
# COMPACT_ATOMS: atom_id res chain seq x y z
N MET A 1 -4.41 4.61 -13.05
CA MET A 1 -4.77 3.18 -13.25
C MET A 1 -6.20 3.00 -12.79
N ARG A 2 -7.05 2.29 -13.54
CA ARG A 2 -8.43 2.01 -13.13
C ARG A 2 -8.48 0.72 -12.28
N LEU A 3 -9.29 0.72 -11.22
CA LEU A 3 -9.47 -0.45 -10.37
C LEU A 3 -10.59 -1.35 -10.94
N GLU A 4 -10.22 -2.34 -11.74
CA GLU A 4 -11.17 -3.25 -12.38
C GLU A 4 -11.36 -4.57 -11.61
N LYS A 5 -10.41 -4.90 -10.73
CA LYS A 5 -10.38 -6.14 -9.96
C LYS A 5 -10.91 -5.92 -8.56
N ALA A 6 -11.55 -6.96 -8.00
CA ALA A 6 -11.98 -6.95 -6.60
C ALA A 6 -10.80 -6.80 -5.61
N ARG A 7 -9.59 -7.20 -6.02
CA ARG A 7 -8.34 -6.98 -5.30
C ARG A 7 -7.28 -6.47 -6.27
N THR A 8 -6.63 -5.37 -5.89
CA THR A 8 -5.54 -4.74 -6.63
C THR A 8 -4.29 -4.75 -5.75
N ASN A 9 -3.31 -5.55 -6.15
CA ASN A 9 -2.06 -5.72 -5.45
C ASN A 9 -1.06 -4.62 -5.84
N ILE A 10 -0.41 -4.00 -4.85
CA ILE A 10 0.52 -2.88 -5.02
C ILE A 10 1.90 -3.25 -4.45
N GLY A 11 2.96 -2.93 -5.18
CA GLY A 11 4.32 -3.14 -4.69
C GLY A 11 5.40 -2.61 -5.63
N ARG A 12 6.66 -2.90 -5.32
CA ARG A 12 7.80 -2.40 -6.10
C ARG A 12 8.05 -3.13 -7.42
N VAL A 13 7.73 -4.42 -7.48
CA VAL A 13 8.02 -5.26 -8.66
C VAL A 13 6.74 -5.86 -9.20
N MET A 14 6.67 -6.15 -10.51
CA MET A 14 5.49 -6.80 -11.10
C MET A 14 5.29 -8.21 -10.54
N ASP A 15 6.34 -9.03 -10.54
CA ASP A 15 6.30 -10.41 -10.06
C ASP A 15 7.18 -10.58 -8.82
N VAL A 16 6.54 -11.01 -7.74
CA VAL A 16 7.22 -11.32 -6.48
C VAL A 16 7.49 -12.81 -6.41
N TYR A 17 8.77 -13.17 -6.45
CA TYR A 17 9.26 -14.53 -6.26
C TYR A 17 9.75 -14.78 -4.83
N ARG A 18 9.46 -15.97 -4.31
CA ARG A 18 10.00 -16.54 -3.06
C ARG A 18 10.63 -17.91 -3.37
N ALA A 19 11.16 -18.60 -2.35
CA ALA A 19 11.81 -19.90 -2.53
C ALA A 19 10.93 -20.95 -3.23
N ALA A 20 9.60 -20.90 -3.05
CA ALA A 20 8.65 -21.80 -3.68
C ALA A 20 8.19 -21.36 -5.10
N GLY A 21 8.79 -20.32 -5.67
CA GLY A 21 8.45 -19.78 -6.99
C GLY A 21 7.66 -18.46 -6.92
N LEU A 22 6.85 -18.21 -7.96
CA LEU A 22 6.02 -17.00 -8.06
C LEU A 22 5.01 -16.98 -6.91
N PHE A 23 5.14 -15.98 -6.04
CA PHE A 23 4.31 -15.82 -4.84
C PHE A 23 3.12 -14.89 -5.09
N ARG A 24 3.33 -13.79 -5.81
CA ARG A 24 2.32 -12.76 -6.06
C ARG A 24 2.65 -11.95 -7.32
N ARG A 25 1.62 -11.53 -8.05
CA ARG A 25 1.69 -10.49 -9.08
C ARG A 25 1.06 -9.20 -8.56
N ASN A 26 1.81 -8.10 -8.65
CA ASN A 26 1.29 -6.76 -8.40
C ASN A 26 0.63 -6.22 -9.65
N ASP A 27 -0.54 -5.60 -9.47
CA ASP A 27 -1.29 -4.92 -10.50
C ASP A 27 -0.77 -3.50 -10.72
N LEU A 28 -0.30 -2.85 -9.64
CA LEU A 28 0.44 -1.59 -9.67
C LEU A 28 1.87 -1.84 -9.18
N ALA A 29 2.86 -1.62 -10.05
CA ALA A 29 4.27 -1.79 -9.73
C ALA A 29 5.08 -0.50 -9.89
N PHE A 30 5.81 -0.13 -8.85
CA PHE A 30 6.80 0.96 -8.86
C PHE A 30 8.16 0.43 -9.34
N ALA A 31 8.22 -0.03 -10.60
CA ALA A 31 9.33 -0.87 -11.08
C ALA A 31 10.59 -0.11 -11.51
N ALA A 32 10.52 1.21 -11.73
CA ALA A 32 11.69 1.99 -12.12
C ALA A 32 12.67 2.13 -10.96
N GLU A 33 13.97 2.12 -11.25
CA GLU A 33 15.05 2.20 -10.25
C GLU A 33 15.30 3.64 -9.79
N THR A 34 14.36 4.17 -9.01
CA THR A 34 14.48 5.48 -8.34
C THR A 34 14.47 5.30 -6.83
N GLU A 35 15.03 6.26 -6.10
CA GLU A 35 15.00 6.27 -4.62
C GLU A 35 13.56 6.18 -4.09
N ILE A 36 12.64 6.96 -4.70
CA ILE A 36 11.20 6.95 -4.39
C ILE A 36 10.63 5.54 -4.54
N ASN A 37 10.86 4.89 -5.69
CA ASN A 37 10.30 3.58 -5.94
C ASN A 37 10.96 2.49 -5.09
N GLN A 38 12.24 2.62 -4.76
CA GLN A 38 12.96 1.68 -3.89
C GLN A 38 12.43 1.67 -2.45
N SER A 39 11.84 2.78 -2.00
CA SER A 39 11.12 2.86 -0.71
C SER A 39 9.84 2.00 -0.67
N VAL A 40 9.34 1.57 -1.83
CA VAL A 40 8.19 0.67 -1.91
C VAL A 40 8.63 -0.77 -1.61
N SER A 41 7.94 -1.47 -0.72
CA SER A 41 8.15 -2.92 -0.52
C SER A 41 7.74 -3.73 -1.75
N ARG A 42 8.38 -4.89 -1.98
CA ARG A 42 7.99 -5.82 -3.06
C ARG A 42 6.51 -6.24 -2.96
N GLU A 43 6.03 -6.40 -1.73
CA GLU A 43 4.65 -6.73 -1.37
C GLU A 43 4.16 -5.64 -0.39
N HIS A 44 3.77 -4.47 -0.90
CA HIS A 44 3.56 -3.30 -0.05
C HIS A 44 2.16 -3.28 0.55
N ALA A 45 1.15 -3.30 -0.30
CA ALA A 45 -0.25 -3.10 0.08
C ALA A 45 -1.17 -3.75 -0.94
N HIS A 46 -2.46 -3.79 -0.63
CA HIS A 46 -3.48 -4.05 -1.63
C HIS A 46 -4.73 -3.22 -1.35
N ILE A 47 -5.45 -2.89 -2.42
CA ILE A 47 -6.80 -2.35 -2.33
C ILE A 47 -7.77 -3.49 -2.56
N GLN A 48 -8.82 -3.57 -1.76
CA GLN A 48 -9.92 -4.51 -1.95
C GLN A 48 -11.25 -3.75 -2.01
N PHE A 49 -12.10 -4.14 -2.96
CA PHE A 49 -13.48 -3.67 -3.01
C PHE A 49 -14.35 -4.56 -2.11
N ASP A 50 -14.87 -3.97 -1.04
CA ASP A 50 -15.88 -4.60 -0.19
C ASP A 50 -17.23 -4.51 -0.90
N ARG A 51 -17.68 -5.63 -1.46
CA ARG A 51 -18.95 -5.71 -2.19
C ARG A 51 -20.18 -5.52 -1.31
N VAL A 52 -20.07 -5.82 -0.01
CA VAL A 52 -21.22 -5.71 0.91
C VAL A 52 -21.40 -4.24 1.29
N ALA A 53 -20.32 -3.54 1.60
CA ALA A 53 -20.35 -2.13 1.96
C ALA A 53 -20.32 -1.18 0.75
N GLY A 54 -19.95 -1.68 -0.44
CA GLY A 54 -19.81 -0.86 -1.66
C GLY A 54 -18.63 0.12 -1.60
N GLU A 55 -17.57 -0.21 -0.85
CA GLU A 55 -16.43 0.69 -0.60
C GLU A 55 -15.09 0.04 -0.92
N TYR A 56 -14.12 0.86 -1.32
CA TYR A 56 -12.73 0.43 -1.43
C TYR A 56 -12.02 0.56 -0.10
N ARG A 57 -11.21 -0.44 0.26
CA ARG A 57 -10.39 -0.45 1.48
C ARG A 57 -8.94 -0.74 1.15
N LEU A 58 -8.04 0.01 1.73
CA LEU A 58 -6.60 -0.15 1.65
C LEU A 58 -6.07 -1.01 2.80
N PHE A 59 -5.24 -1.98 2.46
CA PHE A 59 -4.62 -2.90 3.40
C PHE A 59 -3.11 -2.80 3.29
N ASN A 60 -2.45 -2.70 4.44
CA ASN A 60 -1.01 -2.80 4.54
C ASN A 60 -0.59 -4.28 4.63
N ASP A 61 0.18 -4.75 3.65
CA ASP A 61 0.66 -6.13 3.60
C ASP A 61 2.04 -6.29 4.26
N ARG A 62 2.75 -5.19 4.53
CA ARG A 62 4.10 -5.21 5.09
C ARG A 62 4.10 -5.83 6.48
N TRP A 63 5.03 -6.75 6.69
CA TRP A 63 5.36 -7.25 8.01
C TRP A 63 6.49 -6.41 8.61
N TYR A 64 6.23 -5.75 9.73
CA TYR A 64 7.25 -5.12 10.57
C TYR A 64 7.59 -6.05 11.74
N PRO A 65 8.86 -6.24 12.11
CA PRO A 65 9.22 -6.82 13.39
C PRO A 65 8.55 -6.03 14.53
N ARG A 66 7.75 -6.71 15.36
CA ARG A 66 7.12 -6.10 16.55
C ARG A 66 8.22 -5.66 17.52
N GLY A 67 8.33 -4.35 17.80
CA GLY A 67 9.30 -3.78 18.73
C GLY A 67 10.00 -2.52 18.22
N GLU A 68 10.05 -2.36 16.90
CA GLU A 68 10.40 -1.11 16.23
C GLU A 68 9.11 -0.33 16.02
N SER A 69 8.64 0.35 17.07
CA SER A 69 7.46 1.19 16.93
C SER A 69 7.67 2.23 15.83
N SER A 70 6.62 2.43 15.03
CA SER A 70 6.39 3.56 14.12
C SER A 70 6.33 4.92 14.84
N ALA A 71 6.88 5.02 16.06
CA ALA A 71 6.96 6.22 16.88
C ALA A 71 8.41 6.55 17.32
N GLY A 72 9.44 5.87 16.80
CA GLY A 72 10.82 6.10 17.27
C GLY A 72 11.98 5.68 16.36
N MET A 73 11.76 5.28 15.11
CA MET A 73 12.84 4.87 14.20
C MET A 73 12.79 5.61 12.86
N SER A 74 13.73 6.54 12.67
CA SER A 74 13.81 7.41 11.49
C SER A 74 14.20 6.71 10.18
N ASN A 75 14.52 5.41 10.19
CA ASN A 75 15.03 4.73 8.98
C ASN A 75 14.08 3.67 8.40
N ASN A 76 12.95 3.38 9.06
CA ASN A 76 11.92 2.42 8.57
C ASN A 76 10.58 3.11 8.26
N ALA A 77 10.44 4.39 8.63
CA ALA A 77 9.29 5.24 8.33
C ALA A 77 9.12 5.50 6.82
N GLU A 78 10.23 5.49 6.07
CA GLU A 78 10.26 5.76 4.62
C GLU A 78 9.58 4.70 3.76
N CYS A 79 9.22 3.54 4.33
CA CYS A 79 8.55 2.46 3.60
C CYS A 79 7.08 2.26 4.05
N GLY A 80 6.53 3.15 4.90
CA GLY A 80 5.19 3.02 5.51
C GLY A 80 4.01 3.10 4.52
N THR A 81 2.81 2.71 4.96
CA THR A 81 1.58 2.95 4.20
C THR A 81 0.74 3.98 4.93
N TRP A 82 0.45 5.11 4.28
CA TRP A 82 -0.30 6.21 4.87
C TRP A 82 -1.40 6.69 3.94
N ILE A 83 -2.47 7.23 4.53
CA ILE A 83 -3.47 8.03 3.84
C ILE A 83 -3.35 9.46 4.37
N VAL A 84 -3.31 10.44 3.49
CA VAL A 84 -3.46 11.86 3.83
C VAL A 84 -4.81 12.33 3.30
N ARG A 85 -5.65 12.82 4.22
CA ARG A 85 -6.99 13.32 3.96
C ARG A 85 -7.20 14.62 4.73
N ASP A 86 -7.65 15.66 4.05
CA ASP A 86 -7.88 16.99 4.65
C ASP A 86 -6.65 17.52 5.43
N GLY A 87 -5.45 17.23 4.92
CA GLY A 87 -4.18 17.60 5.55
C GLY A 87 -3.79 16.78 6.78
N MET A 88 -4.54 15.75 7.15
CA MET A 88 -4.23 14.84 8.25
C MET A 88 -3.69 13.51 7.74
N SER A 89 -2.55 13.07 8.28
CA SER A 89 -1.97 11.76 7.96
C SER A 89 -2.49 10.68 8.91
N GLN A 90 -2.85 9.53 8.34
CA GLN A 90 -3.30 8.34 9.05
C GLN A 90 -2.47 7.12 8.61
N GLU A 91 -1.84 6.45 9.58
CA GLU A 91 -1.13 5.20 9.30
C GLU A 91 -2.13 4.08 8.98
N VAL A 92 -1.86 3.33 7.90
CA VAL A 92 -2.61 2.12 7.59
C VAL A 92 -1.91 0.94 8.24
N HIS A 93 -2.42 0.52 9.40
CA HIS A 93 -1.89 -0.65 10.10
C HIS A 93 -2.25 -1.96 9.40
N ARG A 94 -1.36 -2.96 9.51
CA ARG A 94 -1.62 -4.32 9.05
C ARG A 94 -2.70 -4.97 9.92
N ASN A 95 -3.91 -5.11 9.38
CA ASN A 95 -5.04 -5.75 10.04
C ASN A 95 -5.97 -6.41 9.01
N ALA A 96 -7.00 -7.11 9.50
CA ALA A 96 -7.96 -7.83 8.64
C ALA A 96 -9.10 -6.95 8.09
N ARG A 97 -9.20 -5.68 8.50
CA ARG A 97 -10.30 -4.78 8.13
C ARG A 97 -9.93 -3.81 7.00
N GLY A 98 -8.68 -3.37 6.96
CA GLY A 98 -8.23 -2.30 6.07
C GLY A 98 -8.83 -0.94 6.45
N THR A 99 -8.31 0.11 5.83
CA THR A 99 -8.78 1.49 5.99
C THR A 99 -9.63 1.87 4.79
N LYS A 100 -10.80 2.47 5.01
CA LYS A 100 -11.69 2.91 3.92
C LYS A 100 -11.02 4.04 3.12
N LEU A 101 -11.07 3.94 1.79
CA LEU A 101 -10.66 4.98 0.87
C LEU A 101 -11.83 5.90 0.51
N GLU A 102 -11.54 7.19 0.39
CA GLU A 102 -12.44 8.25 -0.04
C GLU A 102 -11.83 9.00 -1.22
N HIS A 103 -12.70 9.49 -2.13
CA HIS A 103 -12.26 10.27 -3.28
C HIS A 103 -11.38 11.44 -2.85
N GLY A 104 -10.23 11.60 -3.49
CA GLY A 104 -9.22 12.61 -3.16
C GLY A 104 -8.17 12.17 -2.13
N ASP A 105 -8.27 10.96 -1.57
CA ASP A 105 -7.24 10.44 -0.66
C ASP A 105 -5.87 10.38 -1.33
N GLU A 106 -4.88 11.04 -0.72
CA GLU A 106 -3.48 10.83 -1.05
C GLU A 106 -2.97 9.59 -0.32
N ILE A 107 -2.50 8.60 -1.07
CA ILE A 107 -1.98 7.35 -0.53
C ILE A 107 -0.48 7.32 -0.72
N HIS A 108 0.24 7.14 0.38
CA HIS A 108 1.68 7.00 0.40
C HIS A 108 2.06 5.53 0.53
N PHE A 109 2.87 5.05 -0.40
CA PHE A 109 3.57 3.77 -0.34
C PHE A 109 5.07 4.06 -0.18
N GLY A 110 5.51 4.17 1.06
CA GLY A 110 6.79 4.78 1.37
C GLY A 110 6.82 6.24 0.93
N LEU A 111 7.77 6.59 0.08
CA LEU A 111 7.88 7.93 -0.52
C LEU A 111 7.01 8.10 -1.78
N ALA A 112 6.48 7.02 -2.35
CA ALA A 112 5.64 7.10 -3.54
C ALA A 112 4.22 7.55 -3.19
N VAL A 113 3.70 8.56 -3.87
CA VAL A 113 2.36 9.12 -3.64
C VAL A 113 1.46 8.85 -4.83
N VAL A 114 0.23 8.43 -4.55
CA VAL A 114 -0.85 8.31 -5.55
C VAL A 114 -2.12 8.96 -4.99
N VAL A 115 -3.04 9.37 -5.87
CA VAL A 115 -4.35 9.88 -5.47
C VAL A 115 -5.41 8.85 -5.82
N PHE A 116 -6.34 8.60 -4.89
CA PHE A 116 -7.50 7.76 -5.13
C PHE A 116 -8.66 8.58 -5.68
N GLU A 117 -9.09 8.24 -6.89
CA GLU A 117 -10.19 8.87 -7.58
C GLU A 117 -11.34 7.87 -7.69
N ALA A 118 -12.46 8.13 -7.02
CA ALA A 118 -13.72 7.41 -7.26
C ALA A 118 -14.47 8.07 -8.43
N GLU A 119 -14.96 7.25 -9.37
CA GLU A 119 -15.86 7.67 -10.46
C GLU A 119 -17.29 7.93 -9.97
#